data_AF-A0A1G9BSI3-F1
#
_entry.id   AF-A0A1G9BSI3-F1
#
_cell.length_a   1.000
_cell.length_b   1.000
_cell.length_c   1.000
_cell.angle_alpha   90.00
_cell.angle_beta   90.00
_cell.angle_gamma   90.00
#
_symmetry.space_group_name_H-M   'P 1'
#
loop_
_entity.id
_entity.type
_entity.pdbx_description
1 polymer ?
#
loop_
_entity_poly.entity_id
_entity_poly.type
_entity_poly.pdbx_seq_one_letter_code
_entity_poly.pdbx_strand_id
1 'polypeptide(L)'
;MIQKASLRLLQRQAMPTTVLSSDIYRKTSLLNDIEEAGDAGTELDGPLLLNILVKFFHAYVYPGSHERVLTLEEISLIFDQFVHRRLGSDVLEGCLDIRKTLLSYGFALCMLADLPKSAHIFKAIAEGATTLDGDTFTGLDIGSGTGVLMLAMSVFAKRNGFSSTSLVGIERNQIVAERTNEIMGRMGLGNIIVADAKKNDTYGFLEDKKIHYVTNETLPSVNRSLWKEDFIFICKTLYDGFYSQIKNANFFPDSVLVGRSSTDMLTVLNSGNGFQLESGDYPLRLMKPYAISLSGSMIPLESIGHAYEKYIPEVWKTVLTRRW
;
A
#
# COMPACT_ATOMS: atom_id res chain seq x y z
N MET A 1 13.14 42.64 -12.70
CA MET A 1 13.54 41.54 -13.61
C MET A 1 14.53 40.57 -12.96
N ILE A 2 15.54 41.05 -12.22
CA ILE A 2 16.57 40.22 -11.53
C ILE A 2 15.97 39.24 -10.49
N GLN A 3 14.95 39.64 -9.70
CA GLN A 3 14.33 38.76 -8.70
C GLN A 3 13.72 37.47 -9.28
N LYS A 4 13.09 37.52 -10.48
CA LYS A 4 12.54 36.32 -11.14
C LYS A 4 13.64 35.37 -11.62
N ALA A 5 14.77 35.90 -12.09
CA ALA A 5 15.91 35.08 -12.51
C ALA A 5 16.61 34.39 -11.33
N SER A 6 16.75 35.07 -10.19
CA SER A 6 17.32 34.48 -8.97
C SER A 6 16.41 33.42 -8.34
N LEU A 7 15.08 33.60 -8.40
CA LEU A 7 14.12 32.58 -7.94
C LEU A 7 14.16 31.31 -8.79
N ARG A 8 14.43 31.42 -10.10
CA ARG A 8 14.63 30.27 -11.00
C ARG A 8 15.83 29.40 -10.61
N LEU A 9 16.87 29.99 -10.04
CA LEU A 9 18.04 29.23 -9.55
C LEU A 9 17.71 28.36 -8.31
N LEU A 10 16.61 28.66 -7.62
CA LEU A 10 16.12 27.89 -6.46
C LEU A 10 15.09 26.82 -6.86
N GLN A 11 14.62 26.82 -8.11
CA GLN A 11 13.68 25.82 -8.61
C GLN A 11 14.43 24.54 -8.99
N ARG A 12 13.86 23.41 -8.59
CA ARG A 12 14.29 22.10 -9.08
C ARG A 12 13.81 21.92 -10.51
N GLN A 13 14.70 21.39 -11.35
CA GLN A 13 14.34 21.04 -12.72
C GLN A 13 13.32 19.91 -12.73
N ALA A 14 12.47 19.92 -13.75
CA ALA A 14 11.60 18.79 -14.05
C ALA A 14 12.41 17.51 -14.23
N MET A 15 11.79 16.37 -13.95
CA MET A 15 12.40 15.08 -14.19
C MET A 15 12.66 14.92 -15.70
N PRO A 16 13.87 14.52 -16.11
CA PRO A 16 14.26 14.52 -17.52
C PRO A 16 13.68 13.33 -18.32
N THR A 17 13.08 12.35 -17.63
CA THR A 17 12.50 11.14 -18.23
C THR A 17 11.13 10.87 -17.62
N THR A 18 10.37 9.99 -18.25
CA THR A 18 9.13 9.43 -17.71
C THR A 18 9.39 8.50 -16.51
N VAL A 19 8.38 8.30 -15.67
CA VAL A 19 8.47 7.49 -14.43
C VAL A 19 8.63 6.00 -14.69
N LEU A 20 8.17 5.52 -15.85
CA LEU A 20 8.40 4.19 -16.40
C LEU A 20 9.04 4.32 -17.80
N SER A 21 9.66 3.24 -18.29
CA SER A 21 10.05 3.16 -19.71
C SER A 21 8.80 3.00 -20.60
N SER A 22 8.85 3.58 -21.80
CA SER A 22 7.82 3.35 -22.83
C SER A 22 7.66 1.89 -23.20
N ASP A 23 8.72 1.08 -23.07
CA ASP A 23 8.71 -0.34 -23.45
C ASP A 23 7.82 -1.21 -22.56
N ILE A 24 7.59 -0.78 -21.32
CA ILE A 24 6.73 -1.48 -20.36
C ILE A 24 5.40 -0.76 -20.13
N TYR A 25 5.24 0.46 -20.63
CA TYR A 25 4.01 1.22 -20.44
C TYR A 25 2.88 0.67 -21.32
N ARG A 26 1.71 0.45 -20.71
CA ARG A 26 0.53 -0.13 -21.36
C ARG A 26 -0.50 0.97 -21.61
N LYS A 27 -0.91 1.13 -22.87
CA LYS A 27 -1.96 2.07 -23.31
C LYS A 27 -3.38 1.52 -23.03
N THR A 28 -3.62 1.19 -21.77
CA THR A 28 -4.87 0.64 -21.22
C THR A 28 -5.37 1.54 -20.08
N SER A 29 -6.63 1.43 -19.70
CA SER A 29 -7.14 2.07 -18.49
C SER A 29 -6.68 1.30 -17.24
N LEU A 30 -6.78 1.92 -16.06
CA LEU A 30 -6.55 1.21 -14.80
C LEU A 30 -7.55 0.06 -14.62
N LEU A 31 -8.82 0.30 -14.98
CA LEU A 31 -9.88 -0.70 -14.87
C LEU A 31 -9.56 -1.96 -15.67
N ASN A 32 -9.08 -1.82 -16.91
CA ASN A 32 -8.70 -2.96 -17.75
C ASN A 32 -7.50 -3.73 -17.17
N ASP A 33 -6.49 -3.02 -16.66
CA ASP A 33 -5.33 -3.67 -16.04
C ASP A 33 -5.72 -4.44 -14.76
N ILE A 34 -6.68 -3.93 -13.97
CA ILE A 34 -7.21 -4.63 -12.78
C ILE A 34 -8.04 -5.85 -13.18
N GLU A 35 -8.84 -5.74 -14.24
CA GLU A 35 -9.62 -6.86 -14.78
C GLU A 35 -8.69 -7.99 -15.25
N GLU A 36 -7.67 -7.66 -16.03
CA GLU A 36 -6.64 -8.60 -16.47
C GLU A 36 -5.88 -9.22 -15.29
N ALA A 37 -5.48 -8.42 -14.30
CA ALA A 37 -4.84 -8.96 -13.09
C ALA A 37 -5.75 -9.90 -12.29
N GLY A 38 -7.07 -9.69 -12.35
CA GLY A 38 -8.08 -10.54 -11.70
C GLY A 38 -8.22 -11.94 -12.31
N ASP A 39 -7.74 -12.16 -13.54
CA ASP A 39 -7.75 -13.47 -14.18
C ASP A 39 -6.63 -14.37 -13.61
N ALA A 40 -7.02 -15.49 -12.99
CA ALA A 40 -6.10 -16.47 -12.41
C ALA A 40 -5.10 -17.05 -13.44
N GLY A 41 -5.46 -17.10 -14.73
CA GLY A 41 -4.59 -17.55 -15.81
C GLY A 41 -3.52 -16.53 -16.23
N THR A 42 -3.67 -15.27 -15.82
CA THR A 42 -2.72 -14.20 -16.15
C THR A 42 -1.60 -14.12 -15.10
N GLU A 43 -0.36 -14.04 -15.56
CA GLU A 43 0.82 -13.79 -14.72
C GLU A 43 0.86 -12.31 -14.29
N LEU A 44 1.02 -12.05 -12.99
CA LEU A 44 1.20 -10.68 -12.49
C LEU A 44 2.67 -10.26 -12.63
N ASP A 45 3.07 -9.91 -13.83
CA ASP A 45 4.43 -9.49 -14.15
C ASP A 45 4.73 -8.03 -13.73
N GLY A 46 6.00 -7.65 -13.80
CA GLY A 46 6.45 -6.29 -13.47
C GLY A 46 5.73 -5.20 -14.27
N PRO A 47 5.66 -5.28 -15.61
CA PRO A 47 4.90 -4.35 -16.44
C PRO A 47 3.44 -4.18 -16.00
N LEU A 48 2.65 -5.24 -15.83
CA LEU A 48 1.26 -5.14 -15.42
C LEU A 48 1.12 -4.46 -14.05
N LEU A 49 1.88 -4.92 -13.06
CA LEU A 49 1.85 -4.39 -11.69
C LEU A 49 2.21 -2.90 -11.64
N LEU A 50 3.28 -2.49 -12.34
CA LEU A 50 3.71 -1.10 -12.34
C LEU A 50 2.70 -0.20 -13.05
N ASN A 51 2.07 -0.66 -14.14
CA ASN A 51 1.00 0.10 -14.80
C ASN A 51 -0.22 0.30 -13.88
N ILE A 52 -0.63 -0.74 -13.15
CA ILE A 52 -1.70 -0.63 -12.14
C ILE A 52 -1.32 0.44 -11.11
N LEU A 53 -0.11 0.38 -10.54
CA LEU A 53 0.29 1.29 -9.46
C LEU A 53 0.40 2.74 -9.91
N VAL A 54 1.01 3.02 -11.06
CA VAL A 54 1.16 4.41 -11.53
C VAL A 54 -0.18 5.01 -11.95
N LYS A 55 -1.09 4.21 -12.53
CA LYS A 55 -2.44 4.66 -12.89
C LYS A 55 -3.32 4.80 -11.64
N PHE A 56 -3.17 3.94 -10.64
CA PHE A 56 -3.83 4.07 -9.35
C PHE A 56 -3.35 5.30 -8.58
N PHE A 57 -2.06 5.62 -8.64
CA PHE A 57 -1.51 6.87 -8.10
C PHE A 57 -2.18 8.09 -8.75
N HIS A 58 -2.31 8.09 -10.08
CA HIS A 58 -3.00 9.15 -10.79
C HIS A 58 -4.49 9.23 -10.41
N ALA A 59 -5.19 8.10 -10.34
CA ALA A 59 -6.59 8.03 -9.92
C ALA A 59 -6.81 8.52 -8.48
N TYR A 60 -5.81 8.34 -7.61
CA TYR A 60 -5.85 8.84 -6.24
C TYR A 60 -5.81 10.37 -6.18
N VAL A 61 -5.01 10.98 -7.05
CA VAL A 61 -4.91 12.44 -7.16
C VAL A 61 -6.13 13.02 -7.89
N TYR A 62 -6.56 12.36 -8.96
CA TYR A 62 -7.67 12.76 -9.83
C TYR A 62 -8.77 11.69 -9.87
N PRO A 63 -9.70 11.70 -8.90
CA PRO A 63 -10.79 10.73 -8.85
C PRO A 63 -11.58 10.65 -10.17
N GLY A 64 -11.82 9.42 -10.63
CA GLY A 64 -12.47 9.14 -11.92
C GLY A 64 -11.51 8.89 -13.09
N SER A 65 -10.20 9.12 -12.95
CA SER A 65 -9.27 8.84 -14.05
C SER A 65 -9.04 7.34 -14.31
N HIS A 66 -9.57 6.44 -13.47
CA HIS A 66 -9.35 4.99 -13.57
C HIS A 66 -10.03 4.35 -14.80
N GLU A 67 -11.08 4.97 -15.33
CA GLU A 67 -11.78 4.52 -16.53
C GLU A 67 -11.08 4.94 -17.83
N ARG A 68 -10.24 5.97 -17.76
CA ARG A 68 -9.59 6.57 -18.93
C ARG A 68 -8.27 5.87 -19.24
N VAL A 69 -7.94 5.83 -20.53
CA VAL A 69 -6.56 5.58 -20.97
C VAL A 69 -5.78 6.88 -20.79
N LEU A 70 -4.75 6.84 -19.96
CA LEU A 70 -3.84 7.96 -19.69
C LEU A 70 -2.60 7.85 -20.57
N THR A 71 -1.92 8.97 -20.84
CA THR A 71 -0.58 8.92 -21.44
C THR A 71 0.49 8.76 -20.36
N LEU A 72 1.65 8.24 -20.75
CA LEU A 72 2.78 8.09 -19.83
C LEU A 72 3.29 9.46 -19.36
N GLU A 73 3.18 10.49 -20.19
CA GLU A 73 3.56 11.87 -19.87
C GLU A 73 2.63 12.47 -18.81
N GLU A 74 1.31 12.27 -18.91
CA GLU A 74 0.34 12.71 -17.91
C GLU A 74 0.64 12.09 -16.53
N ILE A 75 0.91 10.78 -16.51
CA ILE A 75 1.28 10.05 -15.30
C ILE A 75 2.63 10.54 -14.76
N SER A 76 3.63 10.69 -15.62
CA SER A 76 4.97 11.11 -15.20
C SER A 76 4.95 12.53 -14.64
N LEU A 77 4.14 13.43 -15.21
CA LEU A 77 3.98 14.80 -14.71
C LEU A 77 3.45 14.79 -13.28
N ILE A 78 2.46 13.96 -12.94
CA ILE A 78 1.94 13.96 -11.57
C ILE A 78 2.94 13.39 -10.55
N PHE A 79 3.76 12.41 -10.95
CA PHE A 79 4.86 11.92 -10.14
C PHE A 79 5.94 12.99 -9.95
N ASP A 80 6.27 13.76 -10.99
CA ASP A 80 7.23 14.87 -10.94
C ASP A 80 6.76 15.96 -9.97
N GLN A 81 5.49 16.36 -10.12
CA GLN A 81 4.82 17.27 -9.19
C GLN A 81 4.82 16.74 -7.75
N PHE A 82 4.62 15.43 -7.57
CA PHE A 82 4.65 14.81 -6.25
C PHE A 82 6.04 14.88 -5.62
N VAL A 83 7.11 14.47 -6.31
CA VAL A 83 8.47 14.52 -5.75
C VAL A 83 8.90 15.96 -5.44
N HIS A 84 8.40 16.93 -6.21
CA HIS A 84 8.66 18.35 -6.00
C HIS A 84 7.65 19.09 -5.10
N ARG A 85 6.60 18.45 -4.58
CA ARG A 85 5.49 19.11 -3.86
C ARG A 85 5.90 20.02 -2.70
N ARG A 86 6.99 19.66 -2.00
CA ARG A 86 7.55 20.42 -0.87
C ARG A 86 8.57 21.47 -1.31
N LEU A 87 9.07 21.38 -2.53
CA LEU A 87 10.09 22.26 -3.11
C LEU A 87 9.44 23.21 -4.13
N GLY A 88 10.22 24.15 -4.65
CA GLY A 88 9.83 24.91 -5.85
C GLY A 88 10.30 24.16 -7.09
N SER A 89 9.44 24.03 -8.10
CA SER A 89 9.78 23.51 -9.43
C SER A 89 8.86 24.13 -10.48
N ASP A 90 9.32 24.22 -11.72
CA ASP A 90 8.54 24.73 -12.85
C ASP A 90 7.30 23.87 -13.12
N VAL A 91 7.34 22.56 -12.82
CA VAL A 91 6.18 21.66 -13.00
C VAL A 91 5.01 21.95 -12.04
N LEU A 92 5.24 22.81 -11.03
CA LEU A 92 4.23 23.28 -10.08
C LEU A 92 3.92 24.77 -10.23
N GLU A 93 4.53 25.47 -11.21
CA GLU A 93 4.28 26.89 -11.43
C GLU A 93 2.81 27.10 -11.87
N GLY A 94 2.07 27.92 -11.12
CA GLY A 94 0.64 28.13 -11.37
C GLY A 94 -0.27 26.98 -10.92
N CYS A 95 0.27 25.88 -10.40
CA CYS A 95 -0.50 24.71 -9.98
C CYS A 95 -0.67 24.66 -8.45
N LEU A 96 -1.34 25.66 -7.87
CA LEU A 96 -1.51 25.74 -6.40
C LEU A 96 -2.43 24.64 -5.85
N ASP A 97 -3.52 24.33 -6.54
CA ASP A 97 -4.51 23.34 -6.07
C ASP A 97 -3.94 21.91 -6.10
N ILE A 98 -3.18 21.57 -7.14
CA ILE A 98 -2.49 20.27 -7.20
C ILE A 98 -1.43 20.18 -6.11
N ARG A 99 -0.68 21.26 -5.87
CA ARG A 99 0.34 21.28 -4.80
C ARG A 99 -0.31 21.07 -3.44
N LYS A 100 -1.43 21.75 -3.16
CA LYS A 100 -2.20 21.57 -1.92
C LYS A 100 -2.68 20.12 -1.78
N THR A 101 -3.25 19.55 -2.84
CA THR A 101 -3.69 18.15 -2.90
C THR A 101 -2.54 17.20 -2.57
N LEU A 102 -1.40 17.32 -3.25
CA LEU A 102 -0.24 16.45 -3.04
C LEU A 102 0.39 16.61 -1.65
N LEU A 103 0.31 17.81 -1.04
CA LEU A 103 0.74 18.03 0.34
C LEU A 103 -0.21 17.39 1.35
N SER A 104 -1.53 17.56 1.17
CA SER A 104 -2.56 17.00 2.06
C SER A 104 -2.52 15.48 2.13
N TYR A 105 -2.32 14.82 0.98
CA TYR A 105 -2.28 13.35 0.89
C TYR A 105 -0.85 12.80 0.82
N GLY A 106 0.15 13.65 1.07
CA GLY A 106 1.53 13.35 0.79
C GLY A 106 2.09 12.16 1.58
N PHE A 107 1.54 11.89 2.77
CA PHE A 107 1.91 10.75 3.59
C PHE A 107 1.42 9.43 2.97
N ALA A 108 0.11 9.32 2.67
CA ALA A 108 -0.48 8.14 2.04
C ALA A 108 0.18 7.83 0.69
N LEU A 109 0.35 8.86 -0.15
CA LEU A 109 0.97 8.72 -1.47
C LEU A 109 2.44 8.28 -1.43
N CYS A 110 3.19 8.49 -0.34
CA CYS A 110 4.60 8.05 -0.26
C CYS A 110 4.75 6.53 -0.34
N MET A 111 3.81 5.76 0.21
CA MET A 111 3.87 4.30 0.09
C MET A 111 3.66 3.89 -1.36
N LEU A 112 2.57 4.38 -1.97
CA LEU A 112 2.23 4.08 -3.37
C LEU A 112 3.30 4.57 -4.37
N ALA A 113 3.98 5.68 -4.07
CA ALA A 113 5.08 6.20 -4.89
C ALA A 113 6.38 5.36 -4.77
N ASP A 114 6.52 4.53 -3.74
CA ASP A 114 7.56 3.50 -3.68
C ASP A 114 7.16 2.33 -4.60
N LEU A 115 7.24 2.57 -5.91
CA LEU A 115 6.70 1.66 -6.94
C LEU A 115 7.27 0.24 -6.84
N PRO A 116 8.59 0.01 -6.68
CA PRO A 116 9.12 -1.34 -6.58
C PRO A 116 8.59 -2.10 -5.37
N LYS A 117 8.56 -1.43 -4.20
CA LYS A 117 8.07 -2.02 -2.95
C LYS A 117 6.57 -2.30 -3.03
N SER A 118 5.79 -1.34 -3.50
CA SER A 118 4.35 -1.48 -3.73
C SER A 118 4.03 -2.61 -4.70
N ALA A 119 4.80 -2.78 -5.79
CA ALA A 119 4.59 -3.86 -6.75
C ALA A 119 4.83 -5.23 -6.12
N HIS A 120 5.89 -5.36 -5.31
CA HIS A 120 6.20 -6.60 -4.63
C HIS A 120 5.12 -6.99 -3.62
N ILE A 121 4.67 -6.04 -2.80
CA ILE A 121 3.61 -6.24 -1.82
C ILE A 121 2.28 -6.56 -2.51
N PHE A 122 1.93 -5.80 -3.55
CA PHE A 122 0.71 -6.02 -4.32
C PHE A 122 0.70 -7.44 -4.90
N LYS A 123 1.78 -7.89 -5.55
CA LYS A 123 1.88 -9.24 -6.09
C LYS A 123 1.74 -10.30 -5.00
N ALA A 124 2.45 -10.14 -3.89
CA ALA A 124 2.42 -11.09 -2.78
C ALA A 124 1.01 -11.29 -2.20
N ILE A 125 0.21 -10.22 -2.13
CA ILE A 125 -1.20 -10.30 -1.73
C ILE A 125 -2.03 -10.90 -2.86
N ALA A 126 -1.96 -10.34 -4.06
CA ALA A 126 -2.83 -10.69 -5.19
C ALA A 126 -2.66 -12.14 -5.66
N GLU A 127 -1.45 -12.69 -5.64
CA GLU A 127 -1.18 -14.10 -6.02
C GLU A 127 -1.33 -15.10 -4.87
N GLY A 128 -1.73 -14.63 -3.69
CA GLY A 128 -2.00 -15.53 -2.59
C GLY A 128 -3.09 -16.55 -2.94
N ALA A 129 -3.10 -17.65 -2.21
CA ALA A 129 -4.16 -18.64 -2.24
C ALA A 129 -4.95 -18.61 -0.92
N THR A 130 -6.22 -18.94 -0.99
CA THR A 130 -7.05 -19.23 0.19
C THR A 130 -7.72 -20.58 0.04
N THR A 131 -7.93 -21.26 1.17
CA THR A 131 -8.76 -22.46 1.27
C THR A 131 -10.17 -22.14 1.76
N LEU A 132 -10.45 -20.88 2.09
CA LEU A 132 -11.76 -20.40 2.49
C LEU A 132 -12.68 -20.29 1.28
N ASP A 133 -13.93 -20.69 1.49
CA ASP A 133 -15.00 -20.71 0.50
C ASP A 133 -16.07 -19.63 0.80
N GLY A 134 -16.99 -19.47 -0.13
CA GLY A 134 -18.15 -18.58 -0.02
C GLY A 134 -18.35 -17.72 -1.27
N ASP A 135 -19.55 -17.14 -1.39
CA ASP A 135 -19.90 -16.30 -2.54
C ASP A 135 -19.26 -14.91 -2.45
N THR A 136 -19.10 -14.38 -1.23
CA THR A 136 -18.59 -13.04 -0.95
C THR A 136 -17.28 -13.09 -0.18
N PHE A 137 -16.20 -12.62 -0.80
CA PHE A 137 -14.94 -12.39 -0.13
C PHE A 137 -15.04 -11.20 0.83
N THR A 138 -14.66 -11.39 2.09
CA THR A 138 -14.65 -10.32 3.10
C THR A 138 -13.21 -10.00 3.51
N GLY A 139 -12.76 -8.78 3.20
CA GLY A 139 -11.40 -8.31 3.49
C GLY A 139 -11.40 -7.10 4.42
N LEU A 140 -10.37 -7.03 5.26
CA LEU A 140 -10.15 -5.96 6.23
C LEU A 140 -8.78 -5.33 6.01
N ASP A 141 -8.73 -4.04 5.74
CA ASP A 141 -7.48 -3.28 5.58
C ASP A 141 -7.28 -2.29 6.71
N ILE A 142 -6.15 -2.36 7.41
CA ILE A 142 -5.86 -1.53 8.58
C ILE A 142 -4.65 -0.66 8.32
N GLY A 143 -4.85 0.65 8.49
CA GLY A 143 -3.88 1.65 8.03
C GLY A 143 -4.02 1.89 6.53
N SER A 144 -5.26 2.05 6.06
CA SER A 144 -5.56 1.92 4.63
C SER A 144 -4.82 2.87 3.71
N GLY A 145 -4.38 4.06 4.19
CA GLY A 145 -3.56 4.95 3.38
C GLY A 145 -4.25 5.26 2.05
N THR A 146 -3.67 4.84 0.93
CA THR A 146 -4.25 5.04 -0.41
C THR A 146 -5.31 4.00 -0.82
N GLY A 147 -5.49 2.92 -0.06
CA GLY A 147 -6.34 1.77 -0.41
C GLY A 147 -5.68 0.79 -1.38
N VAL A 148 -4.36 0.89 -1.61
CA VAL A 148 -3.65 0.00 -2.55
C VAL A 148 -3.70 -1.47 -2.12
N LEU A 149 -3.70 -1.75 -0.81
CA LEU A 149 -3.82 -3.12 -0.29
C LEU A 149 -5.24 -3.66 -0.44
N MET A 150 -6.27 -2.81 -0.32
CA MET A 150 -7.65 -3.19 -0.68
C MET A 150 -7.75 -3.53 -2.17
N LEU A 151 -7.11 -2.76 -3.04
CA LEU A 151 -7.06 -3.08 -4.46
C LEU A 151 -6.39 -4.45 -4.69
N ALA A 152 -5.27 -4.73 -4.02
CA ALA A 152 -4.60 -6.04 -4.09
C ALA A 152 -5.51 -7.19 -3.59
N MET A 153 -6.24 -6.98 -2.49
CA MET A 153 -7.24 -7.94 -1.98
C MET A 153 -8.40 -8.16 -2.95
N SER A 154 -8.82 -7.13 -3.69
CA SER A 154 -9.87 -7.28 -4.71
C SER A 154 -9.41 -8.17 -5.88
N VAL A 155 -8.14 -8.05 -6.27
CA VAL A 155 -7.52 -8.92 -7.28
C VAL A 155 -7.37 -10.33 -6.74
N PHE A 156 -6.88 -10.50 -5.51
CA PHE A 156 -6.84 -11.79 -4.82
C PHE A 156 -8.19 -12.49 -4.83
N ALA A 157 -9.27 -11.77 -4.48
CA ALA A 157 -10.62 -12.33 -4.44
C ALA A 157 -11.08 -12.84 -5.82
N LYS A 158 -10.88 -12.05 -6.87
CA LYS A 158 -11.23 -12.47 -8.24
C LYS A 158 -10.43 -13.70 -8.69
N ARG A 159 -9.12 -13.71 -8.44
CA ARG A 159 -8.24 -14.83 -8.80
C ARG A 159 -8.58 -16.12 -8.04
N ASN A 160 -9.14 -16.01 -6.84
CA ASN A 160 -9.61 -17.16 -6.04
C ASN A 160 -11.09 -17.50 -6.31
N GLY A 161 -11.72 -16.93 -7.34
CA GLY A 161 -13.05 -17.34 -7.81
C GLY A 161 -14.23 -16.79 -7.01
N PHE A 162 -14.04 -15.80 -6.15
CA PHE A 162 -15.14 -15.17 -5.43
C PHE A 162 -16.00 -14.32 -6.38
N SER A 163 -17.33 -14.46 -6.24
CA SER A 163 -18.30 -13.76 -7.11
C SER A 163 -18.48 -12.28 -6.75
N SER A 164 -18.22 -11.94 -5.48
CA SER A 164 -18.37 -10.58 -4.95
C SER A 164 -17.36 -10.30 -3.85
N THR A 165 -17.15 -9.02 -3.55
CA THR A 165 -16.21 -8.55 -2.51
C THR A 165 -16.90 -7.60 -1.55
N SER A 166 -16.53 -7.68 -0.28
CA SER A 166 -16.89 -6.77 0.79
C SER A 166 -15.61 -6.36 1.51
N LEU A 167 -14.99 -5.28 1.05
CA LEU A 167 -13.76 -4.75 1.66
C LEU A 167 -14.09 -3.56 2.56
N VAL A 168 -13.51 -3.57 3.76
CA VAL A 168 -13.57 -2.44 4.69
C VAL A 168 -12.14 -2.03 5.04
N GLY A 169 -11.81 -0.77 4.80
CA GLY A 169 -10.58 -0.15 5.25
C GLY A 169 -10.78 0.66 6.53
N ILE A 170 -9.76 0.70 7.38
CA ILE A 170 -9.72 1.50 8.61
C ILE A 170 -8.56 2.48 8.51
N GLU A 171 -8.88 3.78 8.60
CA GLU A 171 -7.90 4.85 8.56
C GLU A 171 -8.16 5.85 9.69
N ARG A 172 -7.10 6.26 10.40
CA ARG A 172 -7.23 7.19 11.52
C ARG A 172 -7.25 8.65 11.05
N ASN A 173 -6.55 8.95 9.97
CA ASN A 173 -6.50 10.29 9.41
C ASN A 173 -7.75 10.57 8.57
N GLN A 174 -8.64 11.41 9.09
CA GLN A 174 -9.91 11.75 8.44
C GLN A 174 -9.76 12.23 6.99
N ILE A 175 -8.78 13.09 6.69
CA ILE A 175 -8.57 13.64 5.34
C ILE A 175 -8.18 12.52 4.37
N VAL A 176 -7.30 11.62 4.79
CA VAL A 176 -6.89 10.45 3.98
C VAL A 176 -8.07 9.50 3.82
N ALA A 177 -8.80 9.22 4.90
CA ALA A 177 -9.94 8.30 4.89
C ALA A 177 -11.05 8.76 3.95
N GLU A 178 -11.45 10.04 4.01
CA GLU A 178 -12.47 10.61 3.12
C GLU A 178 -12.04 10.50 1.65
N ARG A 179 -10.77 10.84 1.36
CA ARG A 179 -10.23 10.74 0.01
C ARG A 179 -10.19 9.30 -0.49
N THR A 180 -9.68 8.39 0.32
CA THR A 180 -9.58 6.98 -0.04
C THR A 180 -10.97 6.36 -0.19
N ASN A 181 -11.93 6.74 0.65
CA ASN A 181 -13.33 6.32 0.51
C ASN A 181 -13.96 6.79 -0.81
N GLU A 182 -13.69 8.03 -1.23
CA GLU A 182 -14.16 8.54 -2.53
C GLU A 182 -13.66 7.65 -3.68
N ILE A 183 -12.38 7.29 -3.67
CA ILE A 183 -11.76 6.51 -4.74
C ILE A 183 -12.25 5.06 -4.70
N MET A 184 -12.25 4.42 -3.52
CA MET A 184 -12.72 3.05 -3.35
C MET A 184 -14.20 2.91 -3.74
N GLY A 185 -15.04 3.88 -3.35
CA GLY A 185 -16.45 3.91 -3.72
C GLY A 185 -16.67 4.06 -5.22
N ARG A 186 -15.93 4.96 -5.89
CA ARG A 186 -16.01 5.12 -7.35
C ARG A 186 -15.56 3.87 -8.12
N MET A 187 -14.55 3.17 -7.62
CA MET A 187 -14.04 1.94 -8.23
C MET A 187 -14.84 0.69 -7.83
N GLY A 188 -15.84 0.81 -6.93
CA GLY A 188 -16.62 -0.32 -6.42
C GLY A 188 -15.81 -1.31 -5.59
N LEU A 189 -14.72 -0.88 -4.94
CA LEU A 189 -13.79 -1.76 -4.22
C LEU A 189 -14.15 -1.95 -2.75
N GLY A 190 -14.93 -1.05 -2.16
CA GLY A 190 -15.28 -1.10 -0.75
C GLY A 190 -15.41 0.29 -0.12
N ASN A 191 -15.38 0.33 1.21
CA ASN A 191 -15.52 1.57 1.98
C ASN A 191 -14.40 1.73 3.00
N ILE A 192 -14.11 2.97 3.38
CA ILE A 192 -13.18 3.31 4.46
C ILE A 192 -13.95 3.90 5.63
N ILE A 193 -13.65 3.43 6.84
CA ILE A 193 -14.14 4.03 8.08
C ILE A 193 -13.05 4.81 8.79
N VAL A 194 -13.43 5.95 9.37
CA VAL A 194 -12.55 6.76 10.22
C VAL A 194 -12.61 6.23 11.64
N ALA A 195 -11.59 5.47 12.05
CA ALA A 195 -11.59 4.84 13.37
C ALA A 195 -10.17 4.56 13.90
N ASP A 196 -10.10 4.21 15.19
CA ASP A 196 -8.88 3.73 15.84
C ASP A 196 -8.91 2.19 15.91
N ALA A 197 -8.11 1.53 15.07
CA ALA A 197 -8.03 0.08 14.97
C ALA A 197 -7.56 -0.64 16.26
N LYS A 198 -7.12 0.11 17.29
CA LYS A 198 -6.79 -0.44 18.61
C LYS A 198 -8.00 -0.64 19.53
N LYS A 199 -9.18 -0.18 19.12
CA LYS A 199 -10.40 -0.24 19.95
C LYS A 199 -11.33 -1.32 19.42
N ASN A 200 -11.90 -2.12 20.32
CA ASN A 200 -12.84 -3.18 19.94
C ASN A 200 -14.07 -2.64 19.20
N ASP A 201 -14.64 -1.52 19.67
CA ASP A 201 -15.85 -0.92 19.09
C ASP A 201 -15.70 -0.53 17.61
N THR A 202 -14.45 -0.33 17.14
CA THR A 202 -14.14 -0.07 15.74
C THR A 202 -14.61 -1.20 14.81
N TYR A 203 -14.66 -2.43 15.31
CA TYR A 203 -14.90 -3.64 14.51
C TYR A 203 -16.35 -4.14 14.61
N GLY A 204 -17.30 -3.33 15.07
CA GLY A 204 -18.71 -3.74 15.17
C GLY A 204 -19.30 -4.24 13.84
N PHE A 205 -18.78 -3.79 12.70
CA PHE A 205 -19.19 -4.25 11.36
C PHE A 205 -18.78 -5.69 11.02
N LEU A 206 -17.95 -6.33 11.86
CA LEU A 206 -17.51 -7.72 11.75
C LEU A 206 -18.46 -8.70 12.46
N GLU A 207 -19.47 -8.22 13.18
CA GLU A 207 -20.45 -9.08 13.84
C GLU A 207 -21.04 -10.07 12.82
N ASP A 208 -20.97 -11.37 13.15
CA ASP A 208 -21.38 -12.51 12.32
C ASP A 208 -20.68 -12.69 10.96
N LYS A 209 -19.59 -11.97 10.67
CA LYS A 209 -18.83 -12.12 9.42
C LYS A 209 -17.56 -12.92 9.61
N LYS A 210 -17.34 -13.89 8.72
CA LYS A 210 -16.02 -14.54 8.57
C LYS A 210 -15.12 -13.64 7.74
N ILE A 211 -13.93 -13.37 8.24
CA ILE A 211 -12.92 -12.62 7.51
C ILE A 211 -12.06 -13.58 6.71
N HIS A 212 -11.85 -13.25 5.45
CA HIS A 212 -11.03 -14.04 4.55
C HIS A 212 -9.58 -13.54 4.54
N TYR A 213 -9.39 -12.22 4.66
CA TYR A 213 -8.08 -11.61 4.58
C TYR A 213 -7.99 -10.36 5.46
N VAL A 214 -6.90 -10.22 6.21
CA VAL A 214 -6.56 -9.02 6.99
C VAL A 214 -5.23 -8.46 6.51
N THR A 215 -5.19 -7.19 6.11
CA THR A 215 -3.94 -6.43 5.91
C THR A 215 -3.74 -5.48 7.08
N ASN A 216 -2.53 -5.47 7.65
CA ASN A 216 -2.12 -4.54 8.70
C ASN A 216 -0.82 -3.83 8.28
N GLU A 217 -0.96 -2.68 7.62
CA GLU A 217 0.16 -1.89 7.10
C GLU A 217 0.85 -1.04 8.18
N THR A 218 0.47 -1.17 9.44
CA THR A 218 0.99 -0.33 10.53
C THR A 218 2.32 -0.85 11.11
N LEU A 219 3.13 -1.55 10.31
CA LEU A 219 4.45 -2.04 10.72
C LEU A 219 5.49 -0.90 10.61
N PRO A 220 6.35 -0.67 11.61
CA PRO A 220 7.39 0.35 11.49
C PRO A 220 8.43 0.06 10.42
N SER A 221 9.01 1.15 9.90
CA SER A 221 10.15 1.12 8.97
C SER A 221 11.38 0.42 9.56
N VAL A 222 12.35 0.08 8.69
CA VAL A 222 13.63 -0.52 9.09
C VAL A 222 14.28 0.28 10.22
N ASN A 223 14.89 -0.43 11.18
CA ASN A 223 15.59 0.12 12.35
C ASN A 223 14.72 0.85 13.39
N ARG A 224 13.39 0.89 13.23
CA ARG A 224 12.47 1.44 14.24
C ARG A 224 11.91 0.33 15.13
N SER A 225 11.68 0.65 16.40
CA SER A 225 11.05 -0.28 17.33
C SER A 225 9.54 -0.38 17.08
N LEU A 226 8.95 -1.52 17.43
CA LEU A 226 7.52 -1.82 17.27
C LEU A 226 6.57 -0.81 17.93
N TRP A 227 6.99 -0.09 18.98
CA TRP A 227 6.16 0.95 19.61
C TRP A 227 5.92 2.19 18.73
N LYS A 228 6.66 2.36 17.62
CA LYS A 228 6.54 3.54 16.75
C LYS A 228 5.27 3.55 15.93
N GLU A 229 4.67 2.39 15.71
CA GLU A 229 3.42 2.22 15.00
C GLU A 229 2.53 1.24 15.78
N ASP A 230 1.28 1.10 15.37
CA ASP A 230 0.26 0.42 16.18
C ASP A 230 0.14 -1.10 15.89
N PHE A 231 1.00 -1.69 15.04
CA PHE A 231 0.94 -3.08 14.55
C PHE A 231 0.58 -4.11 15.63
N ILE A 232 1.39 -4.19 16.69
CA ILE A 232 1.25 -5.20 17.74
C ILE A 232 -0.03 -5.03 18.57
N PHE A 233 -0.49 -3.78 18.75
CA PHE A 233 -1.70 -3.48 19.51
C PHE A 233 -2.95 -3.81 18.70
N ILE A 234 -2.91 -3.51 17.40
CA ILE A 234 -3.98 -3.85 16.46
C ILE A 234 -4.13 -5.37 16.35
N CYS A 235 -3.04 -6.11 16.14
CA CYS A 235 -3.10 -7.58 16.11
C CYS A 235 -3.64 -8.14 17.43
N LYS A 236 -3.16 -7.63 18.58
CA LYS A 236 -3.68 -8.04 19.89
C LYS A 236 -5.19 -7.79 20.00
N THR A 237 -5.67 -6.63 19.57
CA THR A 237 -7.11 -6.27 19.61
C THR A 237 -7.94 -7.25 18.80
N LEU A 238 -7.50 -7.59 17.58
CA LEU A 238 -8.17 -8.55 16.71
C LEU A 238 -8.20 -9.97 17.31
N TYR A 239 -7.07 -10.44 17.84
CA TYR A 239 -6.98 -11.79 18.41
C TYR A 239 -7.71 -11.92 19.75
N ASP A 240 -7.72 -10.88 20.59
CA ASP A 240 -8.44 -10.91 21.86
C ASP A 240 -9.96 -10.77 21.67
N GLY A 241 -10.41 -9.92 20.73
CA GLY A 241 -11.82 -9.57 20.57
C GLY A 241 -12.56 -10.29 19.44
N PHE A 242 -11.86 -10.71 18.39
CA PHE A 242 -12.47 -11.14 17.11
C PHE A 242 -11.88 -12.45 16.57
N TYR A 243 -11.23 -13.25 17.43
CA TYR A 243 -10.59 -14.51 17.04
C TYR A 243 -11.51 -15.42 16.23
N SER A 244 -12.79 -15.57 16.62
CA SER A 244 -13.75 -16.41 15.90
C SER A 244 -13.93 -16.02 14.42
N GLN A 245 -13.82 -14.73 14.11
CA GLN A 245 -13.98 -14.16 12.77
C GLN A 245 -12.70 -14.29 11.95
N ILE A 246 -11.53 -14.19 12.59
CA ILE A 246 -10.23 -14.08 11.91
C ILE A 246 -9.36 -15.35 11.97
N LYS A 247 -9.71 -16.36 12.78
CA LYS A 247 -8.85 -17.53 13.05
C LYS A 247 -8.35 -18.30 11.82
N ASN A 248 -9.09 -18.24 10.71
CA ASN A 248 -8.73 -18.90 9.46
C ASN A 248 -8.39 -17.91 8.34
N ALA A 249 -8.39 -16.60 8.62
CA ALA A 249 -8.11 -15.59 7.62
C ALA A 249 -6.65 -15.65 7.18
N ASN A 250 -6.39 -15.29 5.93
CA ASN A 250 -5.06 -14.92 5.48
C ASN A 250 -4.65 -13.57 6.08
N PHE A 251 -3.35 -13.37 6.27
CA PHE A 251 -2.80 -12.12 6.80
C PHE A 251 -1.73 -11.55 5.89
N PHE A 252 -1.68 -10.22 5.81
CA PHE A 252 -0.53 -9.49 5.32
C PHE A 252 -0.07 -8.45 6.36
N PRO A 253 1.21 -8.45 6.76
CA PRO A 253 2.19 -9.51 6.49
C PRO A 253 1.73 -10.83 7.13
N ASP A 254 2.02 -11.95 6.46
CA ASP A 254 1.71 -13.30 6.97
C ASP A 254 2.53 -13.61 8.24
N SER A 255 3.80 -13.20 8.20
CA SER A 255 4.68 -13.24 9.36
C SER A 255 5.73 -12.14 9.33
N VAL A 256 6.24 -11.79 10.50
CA VAL A 256 7.26 -10.74 10.71
C VAL A 256 8.38 -11.30 11.57
N LEU A 257 9.61 -11.24 11.09
CA LEU A 257 10.80 -11.49 11.89
C LEU A 257 11.14 -10.24 12.70
N VAL A 258 11.15 -10.36 14.02
CA VAL A 258 11.48 -9.28 14.93
C VAL A 258 12.62 -9.69 15.86
N GLY A 259 13.34 -8.72 16.41
CA GLY A 259 14.34 -9.00 17.44
C GLY A 259 14.80 -7.76 18.18
N ARG A 260 15.63 -7.96 19.21
CA ARG A 260 16.29 -6.86 19.93
C ARG A 260 17.38 -6.24 19.06
N SER A 261 18.13 -7.09 18.37
CA SER A 261 19.10 -6.74 17.35
C SER A 261 18.94 -7.70 16.16
N SER A 262 19.69 -7.48 15.08
CA SER A 262 19.65 -8.33 13.89
C SER A 262 20.20 -9.75 14.13
N THR A 263 20.80 -10.01 15.30
CA THR A 263 21.40 -11.30 15.65
C THR A 263 21.00 -11.78 17.05
N ASP A 264 20.12 -11.06 17.75
CA ASP A 264 19.77 -11.31 19.15
C ASP A 264 18.26 -11.30 19.37
N MET A 265 17.78 -12.31 20.09
CA MET A 265 16.36 -12.53 20.40
C MET A 265 15.46 -12.48 19.16
N LEU A 266 15.91 -13.09 18.06
CA LEU A 266 15.12 -13.19 16.84
C LEU A 266 13.93 -14.13 17.05
N THR A 267 12.73 -13.67 16.70
CA THR A 267 11.50 -14.43 16.81
C THR A 267 10.53 -14.05 15.69
N VAL A 268 9.66 -14.99 15.31
CA VAL A 268 8.69 -14.81 14.23
C VAL A 268 7.31 -14.57 14.84
N LEU A 269 6.71 -13.43 14.50
CA LEU A 269 5.33 -13.09 14.81
C LEU A 269 4.45 -13.51 13.63
N ASN A 270 3.38 -14.25 13.87
CA ASN A 270 2.47 -14.71 12.82
C ASN A 270 1.06 -14.98 13.37
N SER A 271 0.16 -15.46 12.51
CA SER A 271 -1.21 -15.75 12.92
C SER A 271 -1.35 -16.84 13.98
N GLY A 272 -0.40 -17.78 14.05
CA GLY A 272 -0.38 -18.88 15.03
C GLY A 272 -0.12 -18.43 16.47
N ASN A 273 0.65 -17.34 16.66
CA ASN A 273 0.88 -16.73 17.98
C ASN A 273 0.16 -15.39 18.17
N GLY A 274 -0.81 -15.07 17.30
CA GLY A 274 -1.55 -13.80 17.35
C GLY A 274 -0.66 -12.56 17.18
N PHE A 275 0.49 -12.73 16.52
CA PHE A 275 1.56 -11.75 16.41
C PHE A 275 2.10 -11.26 17.78
N GLN A 276 2.08 -12.13 18.79
CA GLN A 276 2.60 -11.87 20.14
C GLN A 276 3.79 -12.79 20.47
N LEU A 277 4.55 -12.44 21.52
CA LEU A 277 5.56 -13.34 22.09
C LEU A 277 4.89 -14.42 22.93
N GLU A 278 5.28 -15.68 22.74
CA GLU A 278 4.80 -16.80 23.57
C GLU A 278 5.35 -16.74 25.00
N SER A 279 6.59 -16.29 25.16
CA SER A 279 7.22 -15.98 26.44
C SER A 279 8.40 -15.03 26.21
N GLY A 280 8.73 -14.19 27.20
CA GLY A 280 9.92 -13.36 27.10
C GLY A 280 10.06 -12.30 28.19
N ASP A 281 11.28 -12.14 28.68
CA ASP A 281 11.65 -11.07 29.62
C ASP A 281 11.78 -9.70 28.92
N TYR A 282 11.93 -9.68 27.60
CA TYR A 282 12.09 -8.45 26.81
C TYR A 282 10.75 -7.98 26.21
N PRO A 283 10.35 -6.70 26.42
CA PRO A 283 9.08 -6.21 25.91
C PRO A 283 9.03 -6.19 24.37
N LEU A 284 8.02 -6.86 23.80
CA LEU A 284 7.79 -6.93 22.34
C LEU A 284 7.84 -5.54 21.67
N ARG A 285 7.18 -4.54 22.26
CA ARG A 285 7.15 -3.16 21.75
C ARG A 285 8.52 -2.51 21.53
N LEU A 286 9.58 -3.02 22.17
CA LEU A 286 10.95 -2.52 22.03
C LEU A 286 11.76 -3.27 20.95
N MET A 287 11.29 -4.42 20.47
CA MET A 287 11.89 -5.14 19.35
C MET A 287 11.75 -4.36 18.04
N LYS A 288 12.53 -4.71 17.03
CA LYS A 288 12.54 -4.11 15.70
C LYS A 288 12.19 -5.16 14.65
N PRO A 289 11.42 -4.81 13.61
CA PRO A 289 11.19 -5.71 12.49
C PRO A 289 12.40 -5.73 11.56
N TYR A 290 12.74 -6.91 11.06
CA TYR A 290 13.87 -7.15 10.16
C TYR A 290 13.46 -7.73 8.82
N ALA A 291 12.43 -8.58 8.81
CA ALA A 291 11.94 -9.21 7.60
C ALA A 291 10.44 -9.49 7.72
N ILE A 292 9.79 -9.68 6.58
CA ILE A 292 8.41 -10.17 6.52
C ILE A 292 8.31 -11.33 5.52
N SER A 293 7.35 -12.22 5.74
CA SER A 293 7.02 -13.26 4.76
C SER A 293 6.29 -12.66 3.57
N LEU A 294 6.85 -12.83 2.37
CA LEU A 294 6.25 -12.53 1.08
C LEU A 294 6.33 -13.79 0.22
N SER A 295 5.19 -14.23 -0.31
CA SER A 295 5.10 -15.43 -1.17
C SER A 295 5.80 -16.67 -0.56
N GLY A 296 5.65 -16.86 0.77
CA GLY A 296 6.21 -18.00 1.50
C GLY A 296 7.71 -17.91 1.83
N SER A 297 8.36 -16.79 1.51
CA SER A 297 9.78 -16.55 1.82
C SER A 297 9.95 -15.36 2.77
N MET A 298 10.85 -15.49 3.75
CA MET A 298 11.17 -14.39 4.66
C MET A 298 12.12 -13.40 3.96
N ILE A 299 11.61 -12.23 3.60
CA ILE A 299 12.33 -11.20 2.84
C ILE A 299 12.74 -10.06 3.78
N PRO A 300 14.04 -9.69 3.86
CA PRO A 300 14.48 -8.51 4.61
C PRO A 300 13.73 -7.26 4.17
N LEU A 301 13.34 -6.41 5.12
CA LEU A 301 12.54 -5.22 4.85
C LEU A 301 13.19 -4.27 3.83
N GLU A 302 14.51 -4.15 3.87
CA GLU A 302 15.33 -3.38 2.93
C GLU A 302 15.35 -3.98 1.51
N SER A 303 15.07 -5.27 1.36
CA SER A 303 15.09 -5.99 0.08
C SER A 303 13.72 -6.07 -0.60
N ILE A 304 12.65 -5.61 0.07
CA ILE A 304 11.32 -5.61 -0.52
C ILE A 304 11.30 -4.64 -1.69
N GLY A 305 11.03 -5.17 -2.88
CA GLY A 305 10.90 -4.39 -4.11
C GLY A 305 12.12 -4.47 -5.03
N HIS A 306 13.25 -4.99 -4.56
CA HIS A 306 14.49 -5.08 -5.37
C HIS A 306 14.27 -5.73 -6.75
N ALA A 307 13.43 -6.76 -6.84
CA ALA A 307 13.14 -7.45 -8.10
C ALA A 307 12.48 -6.55 -9.17
N TYR A 308 11.86 -5.45 -8.77
CA TYR A 308 11.16 -4.50 -9.63
C TYR A 308 11.95 -3.22 -9.92
N GLU A 309 13.07 -2.98 -9.24
CA GLU A 309 13.89 -1.79 -9.47
C GLU A 309 14.39 -1.70 -10.91
N LYS A 310 14.63 -2.84 -11.58
CA LYS A 310 15.06 -2.91 -12.98
C LYS A 310 14.09 -2.21 -13.95
N TYR A 311 12.84 -2.01 -13.56
CA TYR A 311 11.81 -1.35 -14.38
C TYR A 311 11.73 0.17 -14.16
N ILE A 312 12.37 0.68 -13.11
CA ILE A 312 12.35 2.10 -12.77
C ILE A 312 13.59 2.77 -13.38
N PRO A 313 13.46 3.86 -14.15
CA PRO A 313 14.62 4.59 -14.64
C PRO A 313 15.48 5.14 -13.50
N GLU A 314 16.80 5.13 -13.67
CA GLU A 314 17.75 5.41 -12.59
C GLU A 314 17.54 6.77 -11.91
N VAL A 315 17.24 7.81 -12.68
CA VAL A 315 16.95 9.16 -12.15
C VAL A 315 15.75 9.15 -11.20
N TRP A 316 14.73 8.33 -11.48
CA TRP A 316 13.52 8.22 -10.64
C TRP A 316 13.77 7.44 -9.36
N LYS A 317 14.65 6.42 -9.36
CA LYS A 317 14.99 5.65 -8.14
C LYS A 317 15.56 6.52 -7.00
N THR A 318 16.16 7.65 -7.35
CA THR A 318 16.76 8.58 -6.37
C THR A 318 15.73 9.48 -5.69
N VAL A 319 14.57 9.68 -6.31
CA VAL A 319 13.53 10.63 -5.85
C VAL A 319 12.22 9.96 -5.44
N LEU A 320 11.92 8.77 -5.98
CA LEU A 320 10.81 7.96 -5.51
C LEU A 320 11.10 7.53 -4.07
N THR A 321 10.11 7.77 -3.21
CA THR A 321 10.28 7.79 -1.76
C THR A 321 10.58 6.41 -1.20
N ARG A 322 11.62 6.29 -0.37
CA ARG A 322 11.97 5.08 0.39
C ARG A 322 11.36 5.12 1.79
N ARG A 323 10.03 5.11 1.91
CA ARG A 323 9.35 5.37 3.20
C ARG A 323 9.47 4.21 4.21
N TRP A 324 9.60 2.98 3.73
CA TRP A 324 9.67 1.75 4.54
C TRP A 324 11.10 1.34 4.88
#